data_AF-A0A1U8KJF0-F1
#
_entry.id   AF-A0A1U8KJF0-F1
#
_cell.length_a   1.000
_cell.length_b   1.000
_cell.length_c   1.000
_cell.angle_alpha   90.00
_cell.angle_beta   90.00
_cell.angle_gamma   90.00
#
_symmetry.space_group_name_H-M   'P 1'
#
loop_
_entity.id
_entity.type
_entity.pdbx_description
1 polymer ?
#
loop_
_entity_poly.entity_id
_entity_poly.type
_entity_poly.pdbx_seq_one_letter_code
_entity_poly.pdbx_strand_id
1 'polypeptide(L)'
;MVNVPSLVSLSIDALKRELIHGDDLLPHVYELPLELFNSLVECLPPLALQKLQSEIYGNFDTAWKALFKFRWPDLAECVKPVDWQQIYWETHVQNCLDEAAEIALLPSFSGCLGEIQILGAKANGFNTIGSCQV
;
A
#
# COMPACT_ATOMS: atom_id res chain seq x y z
N MET A 1 17.32 20.33 14.18
CA MET A 1 17.30 21.34 13.10
C MET A 1 16.12 21.01 12.21
N VAL A 2 15.11 21.88 12.14
CA VAL A 2 13.93 21.65 11.29
C VAL A 2 14.33 22.05 9.87
N ASN A 3 14.49 21.07 8.98
CA ASN A 3 14.79 21.34 7.57
C ASN A 3 13.56 22.00 6.95
N VAL A 4 13.66 23.28 6.57
CA VAL A 4 12.54 24.00 5.95
C VAL A 4 12.38 23.41 4.55
N PRO A 5 11.21 22.83 4.21
CA PRO A 5 11.01 22.25 2.88
C PRO A 5 11.15 23.35 1.84
N SER A 6 11.82 23.05 0.73
CA SER A 6 11.88 23.97 -0.40
C SER A 6 10.48 24.19 -0.98
N LEU A 7 10.28 25.33 -1.64
CA LEU A 7 9.03 25.60 -2.37
C LEU A 7 8.69 24.46 -3.34
N VAL A 8 9.71 23.91 -4.02
CA VAL A 8 9.58 22.78 -4.95
C VAL A 8 9.03 21.54 -4.24
N SER A 9 9.53 21.22 -3.05
CA SER A 9 9.02 20.08 -2.25
C SER A 9 7.56 20.27 -1.88
N LEU A 10 7.18 21.48 -1.45
CA LEU A 10 5.79 21.79 -1.09
C LEU A 10 4.85 21.73 -2.30
N SER A 11 5.30 22.20 -3.46
CA SER A 11 4.55 22.11 -4.72
C SER A 11 4.35 20.67 -5.16
N ILE A 12 5.39 19.83 -5.06
CA ILE A 12 5.30 18.39 -5.36
C ILE A 12 4.32 17.71 -4.38
N ASP A 13 4.37 18.03 -3.09
CA ASP A 13 3.47 17.44 -2.10
C ASP A 13 2.01 17.90 -2.26
N ALA A 14 1.80 19.15 -2.67
CA ALA A 14 0.47 19.63 -3.05
C ALA A 14 -0.07 18.84 -4.25
N LEU A 15 0.71 18.73 -5.33
CA LEU A 15 0.35 17.97 -6.53
C LEU A 15 0.09 16.49 -6.24
N LYS A 16 0.86 15.86 -5.35
CA LYS A 16 0.63 14.49 -4.91
C LYS A 16 -0.74 14.30 -4.26
N ARG A 17 -1.10 15.17 -3.30
CA ARG A 17 -2.39 15.08 -2.59
C ARG A 17 -3.55 15.24 -3.55
N GLU A 18 -3.41 16.23 -4.41
CA GLU A 18 -4.34 16.55 -5.48
C GLU A 18 -4.50 15.39 -6.48
N LEU A 19 -3.43 14.74 -6.94
CA LEU A 19 -3.51 13.56 -7.83
C LEU A 19 -4.16 12.32 -7.18
N ILE A 20 -4.05 12.20 -5.86
CA ILE A 20 -4.69 11.09 -5.12
C ILE A 20 -6.19 11.33 -5.01
N HIS A 21 -6.61 12.57 -4.71
CA HIS A 21 -7.99 12.91 -4.35
C HIS A 21 -8.83 13.55 -5.46
N GLY A 22 -8.22 14.22 -6.43
CA GLY A 22 -8.89 14.99 -7.47
C GLY A 22 -8.85 14.30 -8.83
N ASP A 23 -10.03 14.18 -9.46
CA ASP A 23 -10.17 13.59 -10.81
C ASP A 23 -9.91 14.65 -11.93
N ASP A 24 -9.93 15.94 -11.61
CA ASP A 24 -9.90 17.05 -12.60
C ASP A 24 -8.51 17.64 -12.90
N LEU A 25 -7.42 17.11 -12.32
CA LEU A 25 -6.12 17.80 -12.32
C LEU A 25 -5.14 17.32 -13.40
N LEU A 26 -5.52 16.30 -14.16
CA LEU A 26 -4.74 15.76 -15.26
C LEU A 26 -4.42 16.81 -16.35
N PRO A 27 -5.34 17.71 -16.77
CA PRO A 27 -5.03 18.71 -17.79
C PRO A 27 -3.93 19.68 -17.36
N HIS A 28 -3.78 19.94 -16.06
CA HIS A 28 -2.82 20.92 -15.53
C HIS A 28 -1.43 20.32 -15.32
N VAL A 29 -1.34 18.99 -15.23
CA VAL A 29 -0.06 18.28 -15.13
C VAL A 29 0.70 18.30 -16.47
N TYR A 30 0.01 18.38 -17.61
CA TYR A 30 0.63 18.52 -18.93
C TYR A 30 1.26 19.90 -19.20
N GLU A 31 0.74 20.94 -18.55
CA GLU A 31 1.28 22.31 -18.67
C GLU A 31 2.61 22.45 -17.90
N LEU A 32 3.01 21.44 -17.13
CA LEU A 32 4.26 21.47 -16.40
C LEU A 32 5.45 21.28 -17.35
N PRO A 33 6.54 22.04 -17.14
CA PRO A 33 7.83 21.75 -17.76
C PRO A 33 8.23 20.28 -17.58
N LEU A 34 8.73 19.65 -18.64
CA LEU A 34 9.05 18.22 -18.68
C LEU A 34 9.97 17.76 -17.53
N GLU A 35 10.93 18.59 -17.13
CA GLU A 35 11.82 18.29 -16.00
C GLU A 35 11.10 18.17 -14.66
N LEU A 36 10.11 19.04 -14.43
CA LEU A 36 9.27 19.01 -13.22
C LEU A 36 8.29 17.84 -13.27
N PHE A 37 7.75 17.54 -14.45
CA PHE A 37 6.91 16.36 -14.65
C PHE A 37 7.69 15.08 -14.34
N ASN A 38 8.89 14.89 -14.90
CA ASN A 38 9.70 13.70 -14.62
C ASN A 38 10.04 13.56 -13.14
N SER A 39 10.42 14.66 -12.48
CA SER A 39 10.70 14.69 -11.05
C SER A 39 9.46 14.34 -10.21
N LEU A 40 8.28 14.84 -10.62
CA LEU A 40 7.01 14.53 -9.97
C LEU A 40 6.73 13.04 -10.08
N VAL A 41 6.78 12.48 -11.29
CA VAL A 41 6.48 11.08 -11.61
C VAL A 41 7.36 10.11 -10.80
N GLU A 42 8.65 10.39 -10.65
CA GLU A 42 9.56 9.60 -9.81
C GLU A 42 9.23 9.65 -8.31
N CYS A 43 8.57 10.71 -7.87
CA CYS A 43 8.22 10.94 -6.48
C CYS A 43 6.78 10.53 -6.13
N LEU A 44 5.94 10.23 -7.12
CA LEU A 44 4.53 9.91 -6.90
C LEU A 44 4.37 8.58 -6.16
N PRO A 45 3.41 8.49 -5.22
CA PRO A 45 2.99 7.20 -4.68
C PRO A 45 2.48 6.27 -5.80
N PRO A 46 2.60 4.94 -5.63
CA PRO A 46 2.21 3.95 -6.64
C PRO A 46 0.79 4.14 -7.18
N LEU A 47 -0.16 4.46 -6.29
CA LEU A 47 -1.56 4.68 -6.64
C LEU A 47 -1.74 5.90 -7.55
N ALA A 48 -1.04 7.01 -7.26
CA ALA A 48 -1.09 8.23 -8.07
C ALA A 48 -0.39 8.02 -9.41
N LEU A 49 0.73 7.30 -9.43
CA LEU A 49 1.45 6.92 -10.65
C LEU A 49 0.58 6.06 -11.57
N GLN A 50 -0.14 5.08 -11.01
CA GLN A 50 -1.05 4.22 -11.78
C GLN A 50 -2.23 5.00 -12.37
N LYS A 51 -2.83 5.91 -11.58
CA LYS A 51 -3.88 6.81 -12.09
C LYS A 51 -3.36 7.65 -13.26
N LEU A 52 -2.18 8.25 -13.11
CA LEU A 52 -1.55 9.05 -14.15
C LEU A 52 -1.29 8.22 -15.42
N GLN A 53 -0.77 7.00 -15.29
CA GLN A 53 -0.54 6.10 -16.41
C GLN A 53 -1.82 5.66 -17.14
N SER A 54 -2.95 5.54 -16.44
CA SER A 54 -4.24 5.20 -17.04
C SER A 54 -4.80 6.31 -17.92
N GLU A 55 -4.42 7.55 -17.65
CA GLU A 55 -4.95 8.76 -18.28
C GLU A 55 -3.96 9.39 -19.27
N ILE A 56 -2.69 9.05 -19.15
CA ILE A 56 -1.59 9.56 -19.96
C ILE A 56 -0.92 8.41 -20.70
N TYR A 57 -0.88 8.49 -22.03
CA TYR A 57 -0.08 7.58 -22.85
C TYR A 57 1.41 7.98 -22.75
N GLY A 58 2.18 7.24 -21.95
CA GLY A 58 3.60 7.52 -21.72
C GLY A 58 4.35 6.32 -21.15
N ASN A 59 5.68 6.36 -21.22
CA ASN A 59 6.53 5.35 -20.60
C ASN A 59 6.81 5.74 -19.13
N PHE A 60 6.28 4.94 -18.21
CA PHE A 60 6.45 5.10 -16.76
C PHE A 60 7.40 4.07 -16.14
N ASP A 61 8.08 3.24 -16.95
CA ASP A 61 8.99 2.18 -16.46
C ASP A 61 10.09 2.73 -15.57
N THR A 62 10.65 3.87 -15.93
CA THR A 62 11.72 4.51 -15.14
C THR A 62 11.22 4.89 -13.75
N ALA A 63 9.97 5.35 -13.64
CA ALA A 63 9.37 5.73 -12.37
C ALA A 63 8.98 4.50 -11.54
N TRP A 64 8.37 3.48 -12.16
CA TRP A 64 8.11 2.21 -11.49
C TRP A 64 9.39 1.54 -10.99
N LYS A 65 10.48 1.59 -11.79
CA LYS A 65 11.81 1.15 -11.38
C LYS A 65 12.38 1.96 -10.22
N ALA A 66 12.21 3.28 -10.23
CA ALA A 66 12.64 4.15 -9.14
C ALA A 66 11.90 3.81 -7.84
N LEU A 67 10.58 3.63 -7.89
CA LEU A 67 9.77 3.21 -6.74
C LEU A 67 10.18 1.83 -6.21
N PHE A 68 10.43 0.87 -7.11
CA PHE A 68 10.90 -0.45 -6.74
C PHE A 68 12.25 -0.39 -6.01
N LYS A 69 13.23 0.32 -6.59
CA LYS A 69 14.56 0.52 -5.99
C LYS A 69 14.51 1.23 -4.64
N PHE A 70 13.61 2.21 -4.52
CA PHE A 70 13.44 2.97 -3.29
C PHE A 70 12.92 2.10 -2.15
N ARG A 71 12.01 1.17 -2.45
CA ARG A 71 11.39 0.29 -1.44
C ARG A 71 12.19 -0.99 -1.16
N TRP A 72 12.79 -1.59 -2.20
CA TRP A 72 13.54 -2.85 -2.12
C TRP A 72 14.90 -2.74 -2.83
N PRO A 73 15.85 -1.99 -2.27
CA PRO A 73 17.17 -1.80 -2.86
C PRO A 73 17.90 -3.14 -3.08
N ASP A 74 17.79 -4.07 -2.13
CA ASP A 74 18.48 -5.36 -2.16
C ASP A 74 17.95 -6.30 -3.27
N LEU A 75 16.66 -6.20 -3.62
CA LEU A 75 16.04 -7.02 -4.66
C LEU A 75 16.28 -6.43 -6.07
N ALA A 76 16.53 -5.13 -6.16
CA ALA A 76 16.59 -4.44 -7.44
C ALA A 76 17.79 -4.83 -8.31
N GLU A 77 18.84 -5.40 -7.73
CA GLU A 77 20.02 -5.87 -8.47
C GLU A 77 19.83 -7.26 -9.08
N CYS A 78 18.95 -8.08 -8.49
CA CYS A 78 18.76 -9.48 -8.89
C CYS A 78 17.70 -9.67 -9.98
N VAL A 79 16.80 -8.70 -10.13
CA VAL A 79 15.63 -8.82 -11.01
C VAL A 79 15.96 -8.25 -12.40
N LYS A 80 15.65 -9.02 -13.46
CA LYS A 80 15.58 -8.54 -14.85
C LYS A 80 14.11 -8.50 -15.28
N PRO A 81 13.35 -7.47 -14.93
CA PRO A 81 11.93 -7.48 -15.17
C PRO A 81 11.65 -7.11 -16.62
N VAL A 82 10.67 -7.81 -17.19
CA VAL A 82 10.06 -7.46 -18.48
C VAL A 82 9.11 -6.27 -18.31
N ASP A 83 8.55 -6.10 -17.11
CA ASP A 83 7.62 -5.04 -16.73
C ASP A 83 7.87 -4.62 -15.27
N TRP A 84 8.27 -3.35 -15.05
CA TRP A 84 8.57 -2.81 -13.72
C TRP A 84 7.31 -2.58 -12.87
N GLN A 85 6.17 -2.32 -13.49
CA GLN A 85 4.90 -2.11 -12.80
C GLN A 85 4.37 -3.44 -12.25
N GLN A 86 4.40 -4.50 -13.07
CA GLN A 86 3.91 -5.81 -12.65
C GLN A 86 4.71 -6.33 -11.46
N ILE A 87 6.05 -6.33 -11.55
CA ILE A 87 6.90 -6.83 -10.46
C ILE A 87 6.76 -6.00 -9.18
N TYR A 88 6.50 -4.69 -9.30
CA TYR A 88 6.23 -3.83 -8.15
C TYR A 88 5.00 -4.30 -7.38
N TRP A 89 3.87 -4.52 -8.08
CA TRP A 89 2.63 -4.95 -7.44
C TRP A 89 2.69 -6.38 -6.90
N GLU A 90 3.28 -7.31 -7.65
CA GLU A 90 3.48 -8.69 -7.19
C GLU A 90 4.33 -8.72 -5.91
N THR A 91 5.45 -8.00 -5.89
CA THR A 91 6.31 -7.92 -4.70
C THR A 91 5.61 -7.22 -3.54
N HIS A 92 4.84 -6.15 -3.80
CA HIS A 92 4.08 -5.47 -2.76
C HIS A 92 3.03 -6.38 -2.12
N VAL A 93 2.24 -7.09 -2.93
CA VAL A 93 1.20 -8.00 -2.44
C VAL A 93 1.81 -9.16 -1.68
N GLN A 94 2.91 -9.74 -2.18
CA GLN A 94 3.60 -10.83 -1.48
C GLN A 94 4.07 -10.40 -0.09
N ASN A 95 4.71 -9.23 0.02
CA ASN A 95 5.14 -8.71 1.32
C ASN A 95 3.95 -8.44 2.26
N CYS A 96 2.84 -7.90 1.76
CA CYS A 96 1.63 -7.71 2.57
C CYS A 96 1.05 -9.04 3.09
N LEU A 97 1.10 -10.10 2.27
CA LEU A 97 0.64 -11.42 2.66
C LEU A 97 1.57 -12.07 3.69
N ASP A 98 2.88 -11.95 3.50
CA ASP A 98 3.87 -12.47 4.43
C ASP A 98 3.76 -11.76 5.80
N GLU A 99 3.60 -10.43 5.82
CA GLU A 99 3.34 -9.65 7.04
C GLU A 99 2.04 -10.08 7.73
N ALA A 100 0.95 -10.27 6.99
CA ALA A 100 -0.33 -10.72 7.55
C ALA A 100 -0.25 -12.16 8.08
N ALA A 101 0.49 -13.04 7.40
CA ALA A 101 0.72 -14.41 7.83
C ALA A 101 1.52 -14.47 9.14
N GLU A 102 2.58 -13.67 9.28
CA GLU A 102 3.33 -13.52 10.54
C GLU A 102 2.43 -13.06 11.70
N ILE A 103 1.55 -12.09 11.47
CA ILE A 103 0.57 -11.64 12.48
C ILE A 103 -0.40 -12.77 12.85
N ALA A 104 -0.87 -13.55 11.88
CA ALA A 104 -1.76 -14.69 12.13
C ALA A 104 -1.05 -15.87 12.83
N LEU A 105 0.27 -16.00 12.63
CA LEU A 105 1.12 -17.00 13.27
C LEU A 105 1.49 -16.64 14.71
N LEU A 106 1.28 -15.39 15.12
CA LEU A 106 1.30 -15.00 16.52
C LEU A 106 -0.11 -15.19 17.12
N PRO A 107 -0.42 -16.31 17.79
CA PRO A 107 -1.59 -16.36 18.63
C PRO A 107 -1.38 -15.37 19.79
N SER A 108 -1.85 -14.13 19.67
CA SER A 108 -2.05 -13.27 20.85
C SER A 108 -3.36 -13.66 21.54
N PHE A 109 -3.49 -14.95 21.89
CA PHE A 109 -4.54 -15.41 22.78
C PHE A 109 -4.07 -15.16 24.21
N SER A 110 -4.36 -13.97 24.75
CA SER A 110 -4.31 -13.73 26.20
C SER A 110 -5.54 -14.31 26.92
N GLY A 111 -6.29 -15.18 26.26
CA GLY A 111 -7.49 -15.82 26.80
C GLY A 111 -7.76 -17.10 26.02
N CYS A 112 -8.03 -18.18 26.74
CA CYS A 112 -8.36 -19.48 26.19
C CYS A 112 -9.45 -19.35 25.11
N LEU A 113 -9.19 -19.90 23.92
CA LEU A 113 -10.19 -20.19 22.88
C LEU A 113 -11.23 -21.16 23.48
N GLY A 114 -12.19 -20.65 24.24
CA GLY A 114 -13.17 -21.46 24.96
C GLY A 114 -14.17 -20.66 25.80
N GLU A 115 -13.90 -19.41 26.17
CA GLU A 115 -14.84 -18.60 26.95
C GLU A 115 -15.39 -17.42 26.15
N ILE A 116 -16.50 -17.63 25.45
CA ILE A 116 -17.39 -16.53 25.07
C ILE A 116 -18.27 -16.26 26.30
N GLN A 117 -17.85 -15.35 27.17
CA GLN A 117 -18.76 -14.82 28.20
C GLN A 117 -19.72 -13.84 27.52
N ILE A 118 -20.88 -14.34 27.06
CA ILE A 118 -22.00 -13.49 26.66
C ILE A 118 -22.56 -12.84 27.93
N LEU A 119 -22.01 -11.69 28.30
CA LEU A 119 -22.49 -10.93 29.45
C LEU A 119 -23.80 -10.24 29.06
N GLY A 120 -24.92 -10.83 29.47
CA GLY A 120 -26.22 -10.13 29.50
C GLY A 120 -27.34 -10.69 28.64
N ALA A 121 -27.56 -12.00 28.63
CA ALA A 121 -28.89 -12.54 28.30
C ALA A 121 -29.20 -13.72 29.21
N LYS A 122 -30.08 -13.48 30.19
CA LYS A 122 -30.69 -14.50 31.05
C LYS A 122 -31.62 -15.36 30.21
N ALA A 123 -31.07 -16.34 29.49
CA ALA A 123 -31.86 -17.42 28.93
C ALA A 123 -31.95 -18.53 29.99
N ASN A 124 -33.09 -18.57 30.67
CA ASN A 124 -33.49 -19.72 31.47
C ASN A 124 -33.56 -20.96 30.56
N GLY A 125 -32.80 -21.98 30.93
CA GLY A 125 -33.12 -23.38 30.63
C GLY A 125 -32.33 -24.00 29.50
N PHE A 126 -31.26 -24.73 29.84
CA PHE A 126 -30.94 -25.99 29.18
C PHE A 126 -30.46 -27.01 30.22
N ASN A 127 -31.26 -28.07 30.34
CA ASN A 127 -30.95 -29.26 31.11
C ASN A 127 -29.66 -29.92 30.61
N THR A 128 -28.89 -30.41 31.58
CA THR A 128 -27.84 -31.43 31.46
C THR A 128 -28.25 -32.61 30.58
N ILE A 129 -27.42 -32.92 29.58
CA ILE A 129 -27.14 -34.25 29.00
C ILE A 129 -25.90 -34.06 28.13
N GLY A 130 -24.83 -34.83 28.18
CA GLY A 130 -24.46 -36.04 28.89
C GLY A 130 -23.10 -36.43 28.30
N SER A 131 -22.15 -36.78 29.16
CA SER A 131 -20.82 -37.22 28.79
C SER A 131 -20.87 -38.40 27.81
N CYS A 132 -20.12 -38.33 26.72
CA CYS A 132 -19.70 -39.51 25.97
C CYS A 132 -18.16 -39.51 25.89
N GLN A 133 -17.54 -40.28 26.77
CA GLN A 133 -16.23 -40.88 26.57
C GLN A 133 -16.44 -42.20 25.83
N VAL A 134 -15.78 -42.39 24.67
CA VAL A 134 -14.94 -43.54 24.30
C VAL A 134 -13.91 -43.04 23.29
#